data_AF-A0A066RMV8-F1
#
_entry.id   AF-A0A066RMV8-F1
#
_cell.length_a   1.000
_cell.length_b   1.000
_cell.length_c   1.000
_cell.angle_alpha   90.00
_cell.angle_beta   90.00
_cell.angle_gamma   90.00
#
_symmetry.space_group_name_H-M   'P 1'
#
loop_
_entity.id
_entity.type
_entity.pdbx_description
1 polymer ?
#
loop_
_entity_poly.entity_id
_entity_poly.type
_entity_poly.pdbx_seq_one_letter_code
_entity_poly.pdbx_strand_id
1 'polypeptide(L)'
;MRQSVYLRFAVLLIRLDLHREEEAWRREYRRMQVHLPQLSSHILKDMGIDKDMRVDSALVGQRAMRKSRHLRRAFRSRSLT
;
A
#
# COMPACT_ATOMS: atom_id res chain seq x y z
N MET A 1 -21.88 -34.07 -6.05
CA MET A 1 -20.48 -33.73 -5.68
C MET A 1 -19.62 -33.10 -6.80
N ARG A 2 -20.14 -32.77 -8.00
CA ARG A 2 -19.35 -32.14 -9.08
C ARG A 2 -19.35 -30.60 -9.06
N GLN A 3 -20.30 -29.98 -8.35
CA GLN A 3 -20.45 -28.52 -8.26
C GLN A 3 -19.34 -27.83 -7.45
N SER A 4 -18.79 -28.52 -6.44
CA SER A 4 -17.70 -28.01 -5.61
C SER A 4 -16.38 -27.88 -6.38
N VAL A 5 -16.16 -28.74 -7.39
CA VAL A 5 -14.98 -28.67 -8.27
C VAL A 5 -15.02 -27.40 -9.11
N TYR A 6 -16.18 -27.08 -9.68
CA TYR A 6 -16.37 -25.86 -10.49
C TYR A 6 -16.17 -24.58 -9.65
N LEU A 7 -16.71 -24.55 -8.43
CA LEU A 7 -16.50 -23.45 -7.49
C LEU A 7 -15.03 -23.26 -7.14
N ARG A 8 -14.28 -24.35 -6.92
CA ARG A 8 -12.84 -24.28 -6.65
C ARG A 8 -12.07 -23.69 -7.83
N PHE A 9 -12.39 -24.09 -9.06
CA PHE A 9 -11.77 -23.52 -10.25
C PHE A 9 -12.14 -22.06 -10.45
N ALA A 10 -13.40 -21.68 -10.24
CA ALA A 10 -13.84 -20.28 -10.34
C ALA A 10 -13.06 -19.39 -9.35
N VAL A 11 -12.93 -19.82 -8.09
CA VAL A 11 -12.16 -19.07 -7.08
C VAL A 11 -10.69 -18.96 -7.45
N LEU A 12 -10.10 -20.02 -8.01
CA LEU A 12 -8.71 -20.00 -8.46
C LEU A 12 -8.49 -19.01 -9.61
N LEU A 13 -9.38 -19.02 -10.60
CA LEU A 13 -9.32 -18.11 -11.74
C LEU A 13 -9.49 -16.65 -11.32
N ILE A 14 -10.45 -16.35 -10.42
CA ILE A 14 -10.66 -15.00 -9.88
C ILE A 14 -9.42 -14.51 -9.13
N ARG A 15 -8.80 -15.36 -8.30
CA ARG A 15 -7.57 -14.99 -7.58
C ARG A 15 -6.41 -14.72 -8.53
N LEU A 16 -6.28 -15.52 -9.58
CA LEU A 16 -5.24 -15.33 -10.59
C LEU A 16 -5.42 -14.01 -11.33
N ASP A 17 -6.66 -13.68 -11.70
CA ASP A 17 -7.00 -12.45 -12.39
C ASP A 17 -6.73 -11.22 -11.51
N LEU A 18 -7.17 -11.28 -10.26
CA LEU A 18 -6.90 -10.23 -9.27
C LEU A 18 -5.40 -9.99 -9.07
N HIS A 19 -4.61 -11.06 -9.01
CA HIS A 19 -3.16 -10.93 -8.89
C HIS A 19 -2.52 -10.25 -10.10
N ARG A 20 -3.00 -10.57 -11.31
CA ARG A 20 -2.53 -9.94 -12.56
C ARG A 20 -2.89 -8.46 -12.60
N GLU A 21 -4.11 -8.13 -12.20
CA GLU A 21 -4.60 -6.75 -12.15
C GLU A 21 -3.84 -5.93 -11.11
N GLU A 22 -3.59 -6.48 -9.91
CA GLU A 22 -2.75 -5.84 -8.89
C GLU A 22 -1.32 -5.58 -9.36
N GLU A 23 -0.73 -6.50 -10.14
CA GLU A 23 0.60 -6.30 -10.72
C GLU A 23 0.60 -5.22 -11.80
N ALA A 24 -0.40 -5.22 -12.68
CA ALA A 24 -0.57 -4.20 -13.71
C ALA A 24 -0.77 -2.83 -13.07
N TRP A 25 -1.65 -2.76 -12.07
CA TRP A 25 -1.88 -1.58 -11.25
C TRP A 25 -0.59 -1.10 -10.58
N ARG A 26 0.19 -1.99 -9.95
CA ARG A 26 1.48 -1.64 -9.35
C ARG A 26 2.51 -1.14 -10.37
N ARG A 27 2.44 -1.58 -11.63
CA ARG A 27 3.32 -1.10 -12.72
C ARG A 27 2.87 0.27 -13.25
N GLU A 28 1.58 0.54 -13.30
CA GLU A 28 1.03 1.84 -13.71
C GLU A 28 1.16 2.89 -12.62
N TYR A 29 0.79 2.56 -11.38
CA TYR A 29 0.89 3.46 -10.23
C TYR A 29 2.35 3.86 -9.94
N ARG A 30 3.32 2.96 -10.20
CA ARG A 30 4.75 3.31 -10.16
C ARG A 30 5.15 4.36 -11.21
N ARG A 31 4.42 4.44 -12.33
CA ARG A 31 4.69 5.37 -13.45
C ARG A 31 3.86 6.65 -13.35
N MET A 32 2.85 6.70 -12.48
CA MET A 32 2.13 7.93 -12.18
C MET A 32 3.08 8.90 -11.47
N GLN A 33 3.73 9.76 -12.25
CA GLN A 33 4.44 10.92 -11.72
C GLN A 33 3.40 11.89 -11.19
N VAL A 34 3.49 12.19 -9.91
CA VAL A 34 2.61 13.16 -9.28
C VAL A 34 3.11 14.54 -9.70
N HIS A 35 2.46 15.20 -10.67
CA HIS A 35 2.89 16.53 -11.11
C HIS A 35 2.40 17.60 -10.12
N LEU A 36 3.16 17.83 -9.04
CA LEU A 36 2.90 18.86 -8.03
C LEU A 36 3.94 19.99 -8.13
N PRO A 37 3.81 20.91 -9.10
CA PRO A 37 4.84 21.88 -9.45
C PRO A 37 5.09 22.96 -8.37
N GLN A 38 4.19 23.11 -7.40
CA GLN A 38 4.24 24.19 -6.40
C GLN A 38 4.60 23.71 -4.99
N LEU A 39 4.93 22.43 -4.81
CA LEU A 39 5.14 21.89 -3.47
C LEU A 39 6.63 21.88 -3.08
N SER A 40 6.91 22.29 -1.84
CA SER A 40 8.28 22.25 -1.33
C SER A 40 8.77 20.81 -1.21
N SER A 41 10.07 20.62 -1.47
CA SER A 41 10.74 19.31 -1.40
C SER A 41 10.60 18.64 -0.03
N HIS A 42 10.48 19.44 1.04
CA HIS A 42 10.24 18.94 2.39
C HIS A 42 8.83 18.35 2.56
N ILE A 43 7.81 18.99 1.99
CA ILE A 43 6.43 18.49 2.07
C ILE A 43 6.25 17.23 1.20
N LEU A 44 6.88 17.18 0.02
CA LEU A 44 6.92 15.99 -0.83
C LEU A 44 7.51 14.79 -0.07
N LYS A 45 8.64 15.01 0.63
CA LYS A 45 9.28 13.99 1.46
C LYS A 45 8.39 13.50 2.60
N ASP A 46 7.60 14.38 3.21
CA ASP A 46 6.67 13.98 4.26
C ASP A 46 5.44 13.23 3.76
N MET A 47 5.01 13.50 2.53
CA MET A 47 4.02 12.67 1.83
C MET A 47 4.58 11.34 1.33
N GLY A 48 5.89 11.11 1.43
CA GLY A 48 6.55 9.91 0.92
C GLY A 48 6.71 9.91 -0.60
N ILE A 49 6.72 11.10 -1.20
CA ILE A 49 7.04 11.32 -2.60
C ILE A 49 8.53 11.62 -2.69
N ASP A 50 9.25 10.82 -3.46
CA ASP A 50 10.68 11.01 -3.70
C ASP A 50 10.94 12.19 -4.65
N LYS A 51 12.19 12.66 -4.72
CA LYS A 51 12.61 13.81 -5.54
C LYS A 51 12.27 13.66 -7.03
N ASP A 52 12.13 12.42 -7.50
CA ASP A 52 11.71 12.09 -8.86
C ASP A 52 10.18 12.15 -9.07
N MET A 53 9.44 12.75 -8.13
CA MET A 53 7.96 12.82 -8.10
C MET A 53 7.28 11.46 -8.11
N ARG A 54 7.98 10.42 -7.64
CA ARG A 54 7.49 9.05 -7.52
C ARG A 54 7.07 8.78 -6.09
N VAL A 55 5.91 8.17 -5.91
CA VAL A 55 5.46 7.72 -4.58
C VAL A 55 6.26 6.50 -4.19
N ASP A 56 7.06 6.58 -3.12
CA ASP A 56 7.70 5.41 -2.53
C ASP A 56 6.71 4.73 -1.56
N SER A 57 5.92 3.81 -2.11
CA SER A 57 4.94 3.04 -1.34
C SER A 57 5.59 2.22 -0.21
N ALA A 58 6.85 1.81 -0.37
CA ALA A 58 7.56 1.03 0.66
C ALA A 58 7.92 1.92 1.85
N LEU A 59 8.39 3.15 1.60
CA LEU A 59 8.68 4.12 2.66
C LEU A 59 7.42 4.53 3.42
N VAL A 60 6.33 4.81 2.71
CA VAL A 60 5.02 5.17 3.29
C VAL A 60 4.52 4.05 4.19
N GLY A 61 4.54 2.80 3.70
CA GLY A 61 4.13 1.62 4.46
C GLY A 61 4.97 1.41 5.72
N GLN A 62 6.30 1.56 5.63
CA GLN A 62 7.19 1.41 6.79
C GLN A 62 6.98 2.50 7.84
N ARG A 63 6.82 3.78 7.44
CA ARG A 63 6.59 4.91 8.36
C ARG A 63 5.25 4.76 9.07
N ALA A 64 4.19 4.38 8.34
CA ALA A 64 2.88 4.08 8.91
C ALA A 64 2.92 2.90 9.89
N MET A 65 3.65 1.83 9.57
CA MET A 65 3.81 0.67 10.45
C MET A 65 4.58 1.02 11.74
N ARG A 66 5.63 1.85 11.66
CA ARG A 66 6.35 2.33 12.85
C ARG A 66 5.46 3.21 13.72
N LYS A 67 4.70 4.14 13.11
CA LYS A 67 3.81 5.06 13.84
C LYS A 67 2.68 4.31 14.53
N SER A 68 2.04 3.36 13.85
CA SER A 68 0.98 2.52 14.45
C SER A 68 1.51 1.63 15.59
N ARG A 69 2.73 1.10 15.47
CA ARG A 69 3.40 0.36 16.57
C ARG A 69 3.63 1.25 17.79
N HIS A 70 4.13 2.47 17.59
CA HIS A 70 4.34 3.43 18.67
C HIS A 70 3.03 3.81 19.36
N LEU A 71 1.98 4.11 18.57
CA LEU A 71 0.66 4.42 19.11
C LEU A 71 0.11 3.26 19.94
N ARG A 72 0.16 2.02 19.43
CA ARG A 72 -0.26 0.84 20.21
C ARG A 72 0.49 0.71 21.53
N ARG A 73 1.81 0.94 21.53
CA ARG A 73 2.60 0.89 22.77
C ARG A 73 2.18 1.98 23.76
N ALA A 74 2.00 3.22 23.29
CA ALA A 74 1.59 4.34 24.12
C ALA A 74 0.18 4.16 24.69
N PHE A 75 -0.78 3.65 23.90
CA PHE A 75 -2.12 3.35 24.38
C PHE A 75 -2.12 2.19 25.39
N ARG A 76 -1.32 1.15 25.16
CA ARG A 76 -1.20 0.01 26.08
C ARG A 76 -0.55 0.38 27.41
N SER A 77 0.46 1.26 27.41
CA SER A 77 1.04 1.77 28.66
C SER A 77 0.04 2.63 29.44
N ARG A 78 -0.83 3.38 28.74
CA ARG A 78 -1.82 4.25 29.36
C ARG A 78 -3.06 3.52 29.89
N SER A 79 -3.33 2.30 29.40
CA SER A 79 -4.42 1.44 29.92
C SER A 79 -4.01 0.58 31.12
N LEU A 80 -2.71 0.54 31.46
CA LEU A 80 -2.17 -0.23 32.59
C LEU A 80 -1.91 0.63 33.84
N THR A 81 -1.96 1.96 33.70
CA THR A 81 -1.99 2.97 34.77
C THR A 81 -3.41 3.40 35.04
#